data_AF-A0A9D7KMW6-F1
#
_entry.id   AF-A0A9D7KMW6-F1
#
_cell.length_a   1.000
_cell.length_b   1.000
_cell.length_c   1.000
_cell.angle_alpha   90.00
_cell.angle_beta   90.00
_cell.angle_gamma   90.00
#
_symmetry.space_group_name_H-M   'P 1'
#
loop_
_entity.id
_entity.type
_entity.pdbx_description
1 polymer ?
#
loop_
_entity_poly.entity_id
_entity_poly.type
_entity_poly.pdbx_seq_one_letter_code
_entity_poly.pdbx_strand_id
1 'polypeptide(L)'
;MISTNNYNRLENWVNQCLSRGKFSFSLNEIKDAFPNDTSITMKFGLNRLVQKEKVVSIFKGYYVIIPPQYSSKGILPPAMFIDGLMKFLERKYYVALLNAAALHGSSHQQPQEYFIVTSYPVLRATVKKEIKINYISTRQLPPDTLTEKKKTETGYINVSNPLLTAIDLISYEKKVGGLNRVSTVINELLETVKRNDVNEELINYASVSSLQRFGFVLDEILNKKEIADKIFSLCKKAGIKFYLIPLKASGKKNKEVLNEKWKLMITEMKPFPPAPGQKKNPKLLMKSIRRTNFWQTGSLRQLKNNHCRNKLTNDRYSEDIDLVQIKAGSIGKVIDHIREALSFLGKAKVEAGETMATMKFRFDSEFPPIVSLRLKIETNCREHFTVLGWEKKPFEVKSSWFNGECNLITYKLEELLGTKLRALYQRRKGRDLYDLWKALTTSNLNPDLLIKCYKEYMNFSLEKPIPSKKEFLMNIEAKKIDTDFLGDTTALLRPDEKYNHEDAFKIVIDTLIERM
;
A
#
# COMPACT_ATOMS: atom_id res chain seq x y z
N MET A 1 -27.83 -28.76 46.81
CA MET A 1 -27.72 -27.94 45.59
C MET A 1 -26.33 -27.29 45.54
N ILE A 2 -25.32 -28.02 45.07
CA ILE A 2 -23.95 -27.52 44.94
C ILE A 2 -23.61 -27.52 43.43
N SER A 3 -22.98 -26.44 42.95
CA SER A 3 -22.11 -26.37 41.76
C SER A 3 -22.62 -25.88 40.37
N THR A 4 -23.46 -24.84 40.27
CA THR A 4 -23.52 -24.03 39.02
C THR A 4 -22.71 -22.73 39.06
N ASN A 5 -22.26 -22.29 40.25
CA ASN A 5 -21.70 -20.94 40.44
C ASN A 5 -20.15 -20.81 40.29
N ASN A 6 -19.40 -21.92 40.17
CA ASN A 6 -17.92 -21.87 40.04
C ASN A 6 -17.42 -21.86 38.59
N TYR A 7 -18.24 -22.28 37.61
CA TYR A 7 -17.77 -22.53 36.25
C TYR A 7 -17.42 -21.28 35.43
N ASN A 8 -17.89 -20.11 35.84
CA ASN A 8 -17.65 -18.83 35.14
C ASN A 8 -16.91 -17.80 36.02
N ARG A 9 -16.36 -18.18 37.19
CA ARG A 9 -15.72 -17.23 38.11
C ARG A 9 -14.52 -16.51 37.49
N LEU A 10 -13.67 -17.24 36.76
CA LEU A 10 -12.53 -16.65 36.04
C LEU A 10 -12.98 -15.78 34.86
N GLU A 11 -14.02 -16.19 34.14
CA GLU A 11 -14.59 -15.39 33.04
C GLU A 11 -15.18 -14.06 33.56
N ASN A 12 -15.91 -14.10 34.69
CA ASN A 12 -16.43 -12.92 35.35
C ASN A 12 -15.31 -11.99 35.83
N TRP A 13 -14.22 -12.54 36.38
CA TRP A 13 -13.06 -11.75 36.79
C TRP A 13 -12.38 -11.08 35.60
N VAL A 14 -12.25 -11.77 34.46
CA VAL A 14 -11.74 -11.17 33.22
C VAL A 14 -12.64 -10.03 32.74
N ASN A 15 -13.97 -10.22 32.78
CA ASN A 15 -14.93 -9.17 32.43
C ASN A 15 -14.86 -7.97 33.39
N GLN A 16 -14.62 -8.20 34.68
CA GLN A 16 -14.40 -7.13 35.66
C GLN A 16 -13.07 -6.38 35.43
N CYS A 17 -12.01 -7.07 35.00
CA CYS A 17 -10.79 -6.39 34.58
C CYS A 17 -11.09 -5.46 33.40
N LEU A 18 -11.81 -5.97 32.40
CA LEU A 18 -12.16 -5.21 31.21
C LEU A 18 -13.04 -3.99 31.54
N SER A 19 -14.02 -4.12 32.46
CA SER A 19 -14.88 -3.00 32.87
C SER A 19 -14.11 -1.89 33.59
N ARG A 20 -12.94 -2.19 34.16
CA ARG A 20 -12.02 -1.22 34.76
C ARG A 20 -11.00 -0.66 33.75
N GLY A 21 -11.15 -0.94 32.46
CA GLY A 21 -10.22 -0.51 31.41
C GLY A 21 -8.91 -1.29 31.37
N LYS A 22 -8.83 -2.45 32.04
CA LYS A 22 -7.64 -3.31 32.03
C LYS A 22 -7.77 -4.37 30.94
N PHE A 23 -6.93 -4.28 29.91
CA PHE A 23 -6.96 -5.14 28.72
C PHE A 23 -5.97 -6.31 28.75
N SER A 24 -5.24 -6.49 29.85
CA SER A 24 -4.23 -7.54 29.99
C SER A 24 -4.02 -7.89 31.45
N PHE A 25 -3.58 -9.12 31.72
CA PHE A 25 -3.22 -9.55 33.07
C PHE A 25 -2.08 -10.57 33.04
N SER A 26 -1.37 -10.67 34.16
CA SER A 26 -0.37 -11.70 34.39
C SER A 26 -0.94 -12.91 35.12
N LEU A 27 -0.23 -14.03 35.06
CA LEU A 27 -0.57 -15.23 35.81
C LEU A 27 -0.43 -15.02 37.33
N ASN A 28 0.43 -14.08 37.77
CA ASN A 28 0.54 -13.72 39.18
C ASN A 28 -0.74 -13.02 39.67
N GLU A 29 -1.30 -12.12 38.87
CA GLU A 29 -2.56 -11.43 39.23
C GLU A 29 -3.75 -12.39 39.34
N ILE A 30 -3.75 -13.48 38.57
CA ILE A 30 -4.73 -14.57 38.76
C ILE A 30 -4.48 -15.30 40.07
N LYS A 31 -3.23 -15.63 40.41
CA LYS A 31 -2.91 -16.29 41.68
C LYS A 31 -3.35 -15.45 42.87
N ASP A 32 -3.14 -14.14 42.81
CA ASP A 32 -3.53 -13.21 43.87
C ASP A 32 -5.06 -13.10 43.99
N ALA A 33 -5.79 -13.13 42.88
CA ALA A 33 -7.26 -13.08 42.88
C ALA A 33 -7.92 -14.41 43.27
N PHE A 34 -7.20 -15.52 43.15
CA PHE A 34 -7.68 -16.89 43.39
C PHE A 34 -6.66 -17.69 44.22
N PRO A 35 -6.34 -17.29 45.46
CA PRO A 35 -5.27 -17.89 46.26
C PRO A 35 -5.53 -19.35 46.64
N ASN A 36 -6.80 -19.75 46.69
CA ASN A 36 -7.22 -21.10 47.08
C ASN A 36 -7.29 -22.07 45.88
N ASP A 37 -7.12 -21.57 44.64
CA ASP A 37 -7.21 -22.40 43.44
C ASP A 37 -5.84 -23.03 43.13
N THR A 38 -5.84 -24.30 42.74
CA THR A 38 -4.58 -24.95 42.31
C THR A 38 -4.12 -24.42 40.96
N SER A 39 -2.80 -24.50 40.71
CA SER A 39 -2.23 -24.10 39.40
C SER A 39 -2.83 -24.89 38.22
N ILE A 40 -3.29 -26.12 38.47
CA ILE A 40 -3.94 -26.97 37.47
C ILE A 40 -5.32 -26.41 37.13
N THR A 41 -6.13 -26.07 38.14
CA THR A 41 -7.46 -25.46 37.97
C THR A 41 -7.37 -24.16 37.17
N MET A 42 -6.41 -23.28 37.50
CA MET A 42 -6.18 -22.02 36.77
C MET A 42 -5.82 -22.27 35.30
N LYS A 43 -4.95 -23.25 35.03
CA LYS A 43 -4.53 -23.58 33.66
C LYS A 43 -5.70 -24.10 32.81
N PHE A 44 -6.55 -24.95 33.38
CA PHE A 44 -7.77 -25.41 32.70
C PHE A 44 -8.74 -24.25 32.43
N GLY A 45 -8.96 -23.37 33.41
CA GLY A 45 -9.79 -22.17 33.23
C GLY A 45 -9.27 -21.25 32.13
N LEU A 46 -7.97 -20.97 32.12
CA LEU A 46 -7.32 -20.16 31.09
C LEU A 46 -7.39 -20.81 29.71
N ASN A 47 -7.12 -22.12 29.61
CA ASN A 47 -7.24 -22.85 28.36
C ASN A 47 -8.67 -22.75 27.79
N ARG A 48 -9.69 -22.85 28.64
CA ARG A 48 -11.09 -22.66 28.24
C ARG A 48 -11.36 -21.25 27.70
N LEU A 49 -10.83 -20.22 28.35
CA LEU A 49 -10.98 -18.83 27.87
C LEU A 49 -10.24 -18.57 26.56
N VAL A 50 -9.08 -19.21 26.36
CA VAL A 50 -8.34 -19.16 25.08
C VAL A 50 -9.14 -19.86 23.98
N GLN A 51 -9.73 -21.02 24.25
CA GLN A 51 -10.60 -21.73 23.29
C GLN A 51 -11.86 -20.93 22.93
N LYS A 52 -12.42 -20.18 23.89
CA LYS A 52 -13.53 -19.24 23.67
C LYS A 52 -13.09 -17.90 23.04
N GLU A 53 -11.80 -17.75 22.72
CA GLU A 53 -11.19 -16.52 22.19
C GLU A 53 -11.41 -15.26 23.04
N LYS A 54 -11.68 -15.41 24.34
CA LYS A 54 -11.84 -14.29 25.28
C LYS A 54 -10.50 -13.71 25.73
N VAL A 55 -9.45 -14.52 25.69
CA VAL A 55 -8.08 -14.11 26.04
C VAL A 55 -7.07 -14.75 25.10
N VAL A 56 -5.92 -14.10 24.90
CA VAL A 56 -4.81 -14.61 24.10
C VAL A 56 -3.53 -14.56 24.93
N SER A 57 -2.80 -15.68 24.99
CA SER A 57 -1.46 -15.71 25.58
C SER A 57 -0.44 -15.14 24.61
N ILE A 58 0.09 -13.95 24.92
CA ILE A 58 1.11 -13.25 24.12
C ILE A 58 2.52 -13.69 24.55
N PHE A 59 2.72 -13.85 25.85
CA PHE A 59 3.96 -14.33 26.44
C PHE A 59 3.65 -15.36 27.53
N LYS A 60 4.61 -16.21 27.89
CA LYS A 60 4.41 -17.20 28.96
C LYS A 60 4.06 -16.47 30.26
N GLY A 61 2.84 -16.70 30.76
CA GLY A 61 2.35 -16.05 31.98
C GLY A 61 1.76 -14.66 31.78
N TYR A 62 1.60 -14.18 30.54
CA TYR A 62 0.97 -12.90 30.22
C TYR A 62 -0.13 -13.07 29.18
N TYR A 63 -1.31 -12.54 29.50
CA TYR A 63 -2.52 -12.72 28.71
C TYR A 63 -3.15 -11.36 28.38
N VAL A 64 -3.66 -11.26 27.16
CA VAL A 64 -4.39 -10.10 26.66
C VAL A 64 -5.86 -10.48 26.56
N ILE A 65 -6.74 -9.62 27.09
CA ILE A 65 -8.18 -9.77 27.05
C ILE A 65 -8.68 -9.28 25.70
N ILE A 66 -9.59 -10.02 25.06
CA ILE A 66 -10.20 -9.65 23.78
C ILE A 66 -11.59 -9.06 24.05
N PRO A 67 -11.76 -7.74 23.91
CA PRO A 67 -13.06 -7.11 24.05
C PRO A 67 -13.99 -7.54 22.91
N PRO A 68 -15.32 -7.45 23.08
CA PRO A 68 -16.28 -7.77 22.03
C PRO A 68 -16.00 -7.07 20.68
N GLN A 69 -15.50 -5.82 20.73
CA GLN A 69 -15.12 -5.00 19.57
C GLN A 69 -14.04 -5.64 18.69
N TYR A 70 -13.16 -6.44 19.30
CA TYR A 70 -12.03 -7.11 18.65
C TYR A 70 -12.27 -8.62 18.50
N SER A 71 -13.49 -9.09 18.72
CA SER A 71 -13.84 -10.52 18.64
C SER A 71 -13.59 -11.10 17.26
N SER A 72 -13.94 -10.39 16.19
CA SER A 72 -13.72 -10.82 14.80
C SER A 72 -12.25 -10.98 14.43
N LYS A 73 -11.38 -10.09 14.94
CA LYS A 73 -9.92 -10.18 14.77
C LYS A 73 -9.28 -11.16 15.74
N GLY A 74 -9.93 -11.36 16.88
CA GLY A 74 -9.51 -12.27 17.95
C GLY A 74 -8.19 -11.89 18.62
N ILE A 75 -7.65 -10.70 18.38
CA ILE A 75 -6.44 -10.15 19.02
C ILE A 75 -6.50 -8.62 19.07
N LEU A 76 -5.93 -8.02 20.13
CA LEU A 76 -5.78 -6.57 20.25
C LEU A 76 -4.58 -6.06 19.44
N PRO A 77 -4.62 -4.82 18.91
CA PRO A 77 -3.45 -4.15 18.37
C PRO A 77 -2.29 -4.07 19.39
N PRO A 78 -1.01 -4.23 18.97
CA PRO A 78 0.11 -4.23 19.91
C PRO A 78 0.24 -2.95 20.73
N ALA A 79 -0.09 -1.80 20.13
CA ALA A 79 -0.08 -0.50 20.79
C ALA A 79 -0.98 -0.45 22.06
N MET A 80 -1.96 -1.35 22.19
CA MET A 80 -2.86 -1.40 23.34
C MET A 80 -2.33 -2.22 24.52
N PHE A 81 -1.36 -3.11 24.33
CA PHE A 81 -0.89 -3.99 25.41
C PHE A 81 0.63 -3.99 25.59
N ILE A 82 1.39 -3.39 24.68
CA ILE A 82 2.85 -3.53 24.71
C ILE A 82 3.49 -2.90 25.95
N ASP A 83 2.95 -1.78 26.43
CA ASP A 83 3.43 -1.15 27.65
C ASP A 83 3.27 -2.07 28.86
N GLY A 84 2.11 -2.71 28.98
CA GLY A 84 1.84 -3.71 30.02
C GLY A 84 2.75 -4.93 29.90
N LEU A 85 2.99 -5.41 28.67
CA LEU A 85 3.90 -6.54 28.43
C LEU A 85 5.33 -6.20 28.86
N MET A 86 5.84 -5.03 28.48
CA MET A 86 7.22 -4.64 28.79
C MET A 86 7.42 -4.33 30.28
N LYS A 87 6.39 -3.82 30.97
CA LYS A 87 6.36 -3.72 32.44
C LYS A 87 6.40 -5.10 33.09
N PHE A 88 5.60 -6.06 32.61
CA PHE A 88 5.61 -7.43 33.10
C PHE A 88 6.97 -8.14 32.90
N LEU A 89 7.65 -7.84 31.78
CA LEU A 89 8.99 -8.35 31.51
C LEU A 89 10.10 -7.56 32.23
N GLU A 90 9.74 -6.52 32.98
CA GLU A 90 10.66 -5.60 33.67
C GLU A 90 11.73 -4.99 32.75
N ARG A 91 11.30 -4.57 31.55
CA ARG A 91 12.20 -4.07 30.52
C ARG A 91 11.82 -2.69 30.04
N LYS A 92 12.81 -1.81 30.01
CA LYS A 92 12.71 -0.53 29.30
C LYS A 92 12.66 -0.80 27.79
N TYR A 93 11.83 -0.02 27.11
CA TYR A 93 11.58 -0.19 25.68
C TYR A 93 11.16 1.12 25.03
N TYR A 94 11.22 1.13 23.70
CA TYR A 94 10.49 2.07 22.87
C TYR A 94 10.03 1.39 21.57
N VAL A 95 8.93 1.88 21.02
CA VAL A 95 8.43 1.50 19.70
C VAL A 95 9.27 2.21 18.65
N ALA A 96 9.75 1.47 17.64
CA ALA A 96 10.73 1.94 16.68
C ALA A 96 10.30 1.69 15.21
N LEU A 97 11.15 2.11 14.28
CA LEU A 97 11.01 1.83 12.84
C LEU A 97 9.67 2.32 12.26
N LEU A 98 9.08 1.56 11.34
CA LEU A 98 7.85 1.95 10.64
C LEU A 98 6.66 2.14 11.59
N ASN A 99 6.65 1.47 12.75
CA ASN A 99 5.60 1.66 13.76
C ASN A 99 5.70 3.04 14.43
N ALA A 100 6.92 3.46 14.78
CA ALA A 100 7.14 4.82 15.26
C ALA A 100 6.82 5.85 14.17
N ALA A 101 7.24 5.61 12.93
CA ALA A 101 6.99 6.51 11.82
C ALA A 101 5.48 6.71 11.56
N ALA A 102 4.69 5.63 11.61
CA ALA A 102 3.24 5.69 11.49
C ALA A 102 2.59 6.48 12.63
N LEU A 103 3.09 6.36 13.87
CA LEU A 103 2.57 7.12 15.03
C LEU A 103 2.91 8.63 14.96
N HIS A 104 3.89 9.01 14.15
CA HIS A 104 4.20 10.41 13.83
C HIS A 104 3.47 10.93 12.59
N GLY A 105 2.65 10.11 11.94
CA GLY A 105 1.89 10.48 10.74
C GLY A 105 2.65 10.38 9.43
N SER A 106 3.87 9.83 9.45
CA SER A 106 4.81 9.81 8.31
C SER A 106 4.89 8.45 7.62
N SER A 107 3.83 7.65 7.69
CA SER A 107 3.70 6.41 6.95
C SER A 107 2.26 6.23 6.49
N HIS A 108 2.03 6.37 5.18
CA HIS A 108 0.72 6.12 4.54
C HIS A 108 0.28 4.65 4.57
N GLN A 109 1.16 3.73 4.99
CA GLN A 109 0.85 2.31 5.11
C GLN A 109 0.90 1.86 6.57
N GLN A 110 -0.07 1.03 6.97
CA GLN A 110 0.01 0.33 8.25
C GLN A 110 1.15 -0.69 8.23
N PRO A 111 2.12 -0.61 9.16
CA PRO A 111 3.16 -1.60 9.27
C PRO A 111 2.55 -2.97 9.64
N GLN A 112 2.87 -4.00 8.86
CA GLN A 112 2.39 -5.36 9.13
C GLN A 112 3.08 -6.04 10.32
N GLU A 113 4.30 -5.61 10.62
CA GLU A 113 5.08 -6.09 11.77
C GLU A 113 5.23 -4.96 12.79
N TYR A 114 5.31 -5.32 14.07
CA TYR A 114 5.48 -4.38 15.18
C TYR A 114 6.90 -4.44 15.73
N PHE A 115 7.67 -3.37 15.63
CA PHE A 115 9.06 -3.32 16.05
C PHE A 115 9.25 -2.59 17.37
N ILE A 116 9.96 -3.25 18.29
CA ILE A 116 10.29 -2.71 19.61
C ILE A 116 11.78 -2.84 19.81
N VAL A 117 12.41 -1.77 20.30
CA VAL A 117 13.77 -1.81 20.78
C VAL A 117 13.77 -1.93 22.30
N THR A 118 14.56 -2.86 22.83
CA THR A 118 14.64 -3.17 24.27
C THR A 118 16.08 -3.54 24.65
N SER A 119 16.40 -3.54 25.95
CA SER A 119 17.66 -4.06 26.45
C SER A 119 17.79 -5.58 26.29
N TYR A 120 19.02 -6.09 26.31
CA TYR A 120 19.33 -7.52 26.49
C TYR A 120 18.76 -8.08 27.81
N PRO A 121 18.55 -9.42 27.92
CA PRO A 121 18.86 -10.47 26.94
C PRO A 121 17.89 -10.53 25.75
N VAL A 122 18.28 -11.20 24.66
CA VAL A 122 17.50 -11.22 23.41
C VAL A 122 16.12 -11.86 23.61
N LEU A 123 15.09 -11.20 23.10
CA LEU A 123 13.74 -11.74 23.04
C LEU A 123 13.45 -12.30 21.64
N ARG A 124 12.84 -13.48 21.58
CA ARG A 124 12.35 -14.06 20.32
C ARG A 124 11.11 -13.31 19.86
N ALA A 125 10.94 -13.20 18.54
CA ALA A 125 9.75 -12.59 17.97
C ALA A 125 8.48 -13.31 18.46
N THR A 126 7.46 -12.54 18.81
CA THR A 126 6.15 -13.06 19.19
C THR A 126 5.28 -13.12 17.95
N VAL A 127 4.82 -14.32 17.57
CA VAL A 127 3.87 -14.51 16.47
C VAL A 127 2.60 -15.11 17.05
N LYS A 128 1.50 -14.36 16.97
CA LYS A 128 0.18 -14.77 17.46
C LYS A 128 -0.90 -14.22 16.55
N LYS A 129 -1.74 -15.10 15.98
CA LYS A 129 -2.74 -14.76 14.98
C LYS A 129 -2.10 -13.92 13.86
N GLU A 130 -2.68 -12.77 13.53
CA GLU A 130 -2.18 -11.87 12.47
C GLU A 130 -1.07 -10.93 12.94
N ILE A 131 -0.67 -10.97 14.21
CA ILE A 131 0.32 -10.06 14.78
C ILE A 131 1.69 -10.73 14.86
N LYS A 132 2.70 -10.00 14.39
CA LYS A 132 4.11 -10.30 14.58
C LYS A 132 4.83 -9.14 15.28
N ILE A 133 5.34 -9.40 16.48
CA ILE A 133 6.13 -8.45 17.27
C ILE A 133 7.60 -8.86 17.20
N ASN A 134 8.44 -7.97 16.69
CA ASN A 134 9.88 -8.16 16.61
C ASN A 134 10.58 -7.32 17.68
N TYR A 135 11.48 -7.96 18.42
CA TYR A 135 12.31 -7.30 19.41
C TYR A 135 13.72 -7.10 18.87
N ILE A 136 14.20 -5.86 18.97
CA ILE A 136 15.57 -5.47 18.62
C ILE A 136 16.29 -5.21 19.95
N SER A 137 17.29 -6.02 20.24
CA SER A 137 18.05 -5.87 21.49
C SER A 137 19.22 -4.90 21.31
N THR A 138 19.32 -3.94 22.22
CA THR A 138 20.44 -3.00 22.31
C THR A 138 21.13 -3.11 23.67
N ARG A 139 22.44 -2.81 23.70
CA ARG A 139 23.22 -2.74 24.95
C ARG A 139 22.91 -1.47 25.75
N GLN A 140 22.64 -0.39 25.04
CA GLN A 140 22.34 0.92 25.61
C GLN A 140 21.06 1.44 24.98
N LEU A 141 20.11 1.83 25.83
CA LEU A 141 18.90 2.51 25.40
C LEU A 141 19.18 4.00 25.21
N PRO A 142 18.43 4.67 24.31
CA PRO A 142 18.60 6.09 24.10
C PRO A 142 18.24 6.87 25.36
N PRO A 143 18.82 8.07 25.55
CA PRO A 143 18.34 9.00 26.56
C PRO A 143 16.87 9.38 26.34
N ASP A 144 16.18 9.73 27.42
CA ASP A 144 14.73 9.97 27.41
C ASP A 144 14.32 11.09 26.44
N THR A 145 15.21 12.04 26.18
CA THR A 145 15.05 13.14 25.20
C THR A 145 14.87 12.68 23.75
N LEU A 146 15.33 11.47 23.41
CA LEU A 146 15.16 10.88 22.09
C LEU A 146 13.89 10.02 21.98
N THR A 147 13.11 9.93 23.06
CA THR A 147 11.86 9.18 23.12
C THR A 147 10.70 10.08 23.54
N GLU A 148 9.50 9.75 23.09
CA GLU A 148 8.28 10.48 23.38
C GLU A 148 7.20 9.53 23.85
N LYS A 149 6.31 10.02 24.72
CA LYS A 149 5.09 9.29 25.07
C LYS A 149 3.99 9.60 24.06
N LYS A 150 3.49 8.59 23.37
CA LYS A 150 2.31 8.70 22.50
C LYS A 150 1.10 8.09 23.17
N LYS A 151 -0.03 8.79 23.10
CA LYS A 151 -1.31 8.34 23.65
C LYS A 151 -1.87 7.20 22.80
N THR A 152 -2.36 6.16 23.45
CA THR A 152 -3.07 5.02 22.86
C THR A 152 -4.43 4.85 23.52
N GLU A 153 -5.26 3.94 23.00
CA GLU A 153 -6.57 3.63 23.59
C GLU A 153 -6.48 3.15 25.05
N THR A 154 -5.34 2.58 25.46
CA THR A 154 -5.15 1.98 26.78
C THR A 154 -4.17 2.73 27.67
N GLY A 155 -3.69 3.91 27.23
CA GLY A 155 -2.77 4.74 28.01
C GLY A 155 -1.72 5.41 27.15
N TYR A 156 -0.45 5.14 27.47
CA TYR A 156 0.70 5.71 26.77
C TYR A 156 1.72 4.62 26.45
N ILE A 157 2.39 4.78 25.32
CA ILE A 157 3.54 3.97 24.92
C ILE A 157 4.74 4.88 24.69
N ASN A 158 5.95 4.35 24.95
CA ASN A 158 7.19 5.05 24.60
C ASN A 158 7.50 4.79 23.13
N VAL A 159 7.77 5.85 22.37
CA VAL A 159 8.03 5.82 20.93
C VAL A 159 9.31 6.61 20.66
N SER A 160 10.15 6.17 19.73
CA SER A 160 11.29 7.01 19.31
C SER A 160 10.78 8.32 18.70
N ASN A 161 11.44 9.44 19.00
CA ASN A 161 11.13 10.71 18.35
C ASN A 161 11.43 10.63 16.84
N PRO A 162 10.98 11.59 16.00
CA PRO A 162 11.18 11.51 14.55
C PRO A 162 12.64 11.35 14.11
N LEU A 163 13.59 11.99 14.83
CA LEU A 163 15.02 11.90 14.53
C LEU A 163 15.62 10.53 14.85
N LEU A 164 15.34 10.00 16.05
CA LEU A 164 15.74 8.66 16.44
C LEU A 164 15.08 7.62 15.52
N THR A 165 13.81 7.82 15.17
CA THR A 165 13.11 6.96 14.19
C THR A 165 13.84 6.93 12.85
N ALA A 166 14.29 8.08 12.34
CA ALA A 166 15.05 8.15 11.10
C ALA A 166 16.39 7.40 11.19
N ILE A 167 17.13 7.56 12.30
CA ILE A 167 18.37 6.81 12.55
C ILE A 167 18.12 5.31 12.66
N ASP A 168 17.04 4.88 13.33
CA ASP A 168 16.67 3.47 13.45
C ASP A 168 16.34 2.87 12.08
N LEU A 169 15.59 3.60 11.25
CA LEU A 169 15.24 3.17 9.90
C LEU A 169 16.50 2.95 9.04
N ILE A 170 17.51 3.81 9.15
CA ILE A 170 18.82 3.63 8.49
C ILE A 170 19.57 2.43 9.07
N SER A 171 19.62 2.33 10.40
CA SER A 171 20.37 1.29 11.12
C SER A 171 19.83 -0.11 10.82
N TYR A 172 18.51 -0.22 10.68
CA TYR A 172 17.79 -1.47 10.47
C TYR A 172 17.11 -1.54 9.10
N GLU A 173 17.68 -0.89 8.07
CA GLU A 173 17.09 -0.79 6.74
C GLU A 173 16.61 -2.15 6.18
N LYS A 174 17.35 -3.23 6.43
CA LYS A 174 17.01 -4.59 5.97
C LYS A 174 15.70 -5.12 6.54
N LYS A 175 15.32 -4.69 7.75
CA LYS A 175 14.07 -5.11 8.40
C LYS A 175 12.84 -4.38 7.86
N VAL A 176 13.05 -3.28 7.14
CA VAL A 176 11.97 -2.40 6.66
C VAL A 176 11.94 -2.27 5.14
N GLY A 177 12.76 -3.02 4.39
CA GLY A 177 12.72 -3.04 2.91
C GLY A 177 13.84 -2.32 2.20
N GLY A 178 14.91 -1.99 2.90
CA GLY A 178 16.11 -1.35 2.36
C GLY A 178 16.03 0.17 2.30
N LEU A 179 17.18 0.78 2.00
CA LEU A 179 17.37 2.23 2.05
C LEU A 179 16.38 3.05 1.20
N ASN A 180 15.82 2.48 0.14
CA ASN A 180 14.87 3.18 -0.74
C ASN A 180 13.56 3.52 -0.01
N ARG A 181 12.94 2.54 0.66
CA ARG A 181 11.73 2.80 1.49
C ARG A 181 12.06 3.73 2.64
N VAL A 182 13.20 3.48 3.28
CA VAL A 182 13.68 4.28 4.41
C VAL A 182 13.78 5.76 4.02
N SER A 183 14.35 6.07 2.86
CA SER A 183 14.50 7.46 2.39
C SER A 183 13.15 8.17 2.23
N THR A 184 12.14 7.47 1.69
CA THR A 184 10.79 8.04 1.50
C THR A 184 10.14 8.35 2.85
N VAL A 185 10.17 7.40 3.78
CA VAL A 185 9.61 7.57 5.13
C VAL A 185 10.35 8.64 5.92
N ILE A 186 11.68 8.70 5.79
CA ILE A 186 12.50 9.76 6.40
C ILE A 186 12.10 11.13 5.85
N ASN A 187 11.83 11.27 4.56
CA ASN A 187 11.43 12.55 3.99
C ASN A 187 10.14 13.08 4.62
N GLU A 188 9.14 12.21 4.79
CA GLU A 188 7.87 12.54 5.47
C GLU A 188 8.08 12.83 6.96
N LEU A 189 8.93 12.05 7.65
CA LEU A 189 9.25 12.29 9.07
C LEU A 189 9.88 13.65 9.31
N LEU A 190 10.79 14.06 8.42
CA LEU A 190 11.53 15.29 8.55
C LEU A 190 10.68 16.55 8.29
N GLU A 191 9.46 16.43 7.79
CA GLU A 191 8.52 17.57 7.74
C GLU A 191 8.12 18.05 9.14
N THR A 192 8.18 17.16 10.14
CA THR A 192 7.86 17.47 11.54
C THR A 192 9.07 17.91 12.35
N VAL A 193 10.29 17.74 11.81
CA VAL A 193 11.56 18.00 12.51
C VAL A 193 12.03 19.42 12.26
N LYS A 194 12.29 20.16 13.34
CA LYS A 194 12.90 21.49 13.30
C LYS A 194 14.42 21.37 13.44
N ARG A 195 15.13 22.41 12.97
CA ARG A 195 16.60 22.49 13.06
C ARG A 195 17.14 22.34 14.49
N ASN A 196 16.39 22.81 15.48
CA ASN A 196 16.79 22.79 16.89
C ASN A 196 16.63 21.41 17.54
N ASP A 197 15.92 20.48 16.89
CA ASP A 197 15.70 19.13 17.42
C ASP A 197 16.96 18.25 17.26
N VAL A 198 17.88 18.64 16.36
CA VAL A 198 19.16 17.96 16.14
C VAL A 198 20.16 18.39 17.22
N ASN A 199 20.37 17.51 18.20
CA ASN A 199 21.22 17.76 19.36
C ASN A 199 22.42 16.79 19.47
N GLU A 200 23.31 17.04 20.43
CA GLU A 200 24.51 16.22 20.66
C GLU A 200 24.18 14.80 21.18
N GLU A 201 23.04 14.63 21.84
CA GLU A 201 22.62 13.34 22.39
C GLU A 201 22.33 12.32 21.30
N LEU A 202 21.69 12.74 20.20
CA LEU A 202 21.49 11.89 19.02
C LEU A 202 22.83 11.40 18.45
N ILE A 203 23.82 12.29 18.39
CA ILE A 203 25.15 12.02 17.84
C ILE A 203 25.92 11.04 18.70
N ASN A 204 25.80 11.17 20.03
CA ASN A 204 26.45 10.28 20.99
C ASN A 204 25.78 8.90 21.07
N TYR A 205 24.47 8.83 20.81
CA TYR A 205 23.72 7.57 20.80
C TYR A 205 23.88 6.79 19.49
N ALA A 206 23.79 7.47 18.34
CA ALA A 206 23.77 6.83 17.04
C ALA A 206 25.14 6.23 16.67
N SER A 207 25.11 5.09 15.96
CA SER A 207 26.36 4.51 15.46
C SER A 207 26.97 5.39 14.36
N VAL A 208 28.30 5.44 14.29
CA VAL A 208 29.03 6.23 13.28
C VAL A 208 28.58 5.87 11.85
N SER A 209 28.34 4.57 11.60
CA SER A 209 27.88 4.11 10.28
C SER A 209 26.46 4.55 9.96
N SER A 210 25.56 4.58 10.97
CA SER A 210 24.22 5.12 10.81
C SER A 210 24.24 6.62 10.56
N LEU A 211 25.09 7.38 11.26
CA LEU A 211 25.26 8.82 11.04
C LEU A 211 25.79 9.13 9.64
N GLN A 212 26.80 8.39 9.17
CA GLN A 212 27.35 8.55 7.82
C GLN A 212 26.30 8.29 6.74
N ARG A 213 25.54 7.19 6.86
CA ARG A 213 24.47 6.85 5.90
C ARG A 213 23.30 7.83 5.97
N PHE A 214 22.89 8.22 7.17
CA PHE A 214 21.81 9.18 7.36
C PHE A 214 22.16 10.55 6.77
N GLY A 215 23.37 11.04 7.07
CA GLY A 215 23.89 12.28 6.50
C GLY A 215 23.92 12.27 4.97
N PHE A 216 24.40 11.17 4.36
CA PHE A 216 24.37 11.00 2.91
C PHE A 216 22.93 11.00 2.34
N VAL A 217 22.00 10.29 2.98
CA VAL A 217 20.59 10.28 2.56
C VAL A 217 20.00 11.69 2.61
N LEU A 218 20.28 12.46 3.66
CA LEU A 218 19.80 13.84 3.76
C LEU A 218 20.39 14.74 2.67
N ASP A 219 21.70 14.66 2.43
CA ASP A 219 22.45 15.57 1.56
C ASP A 219 22.20 15.28 0.07
N GLU A 220 22.39 14.03 -0.34
CA GLU A 220 22.43 13.63 -1.75
C GLU A 220 21.09 13.09 -2.26
N ILE A 221 20.27 12.48 -1.39
CA ILE A 221 19.01 11.84 -1.81
C ILE A 221 17.82 12.77 -1.56
N LEU A 222 17.71 13.33 -0.35
CA LEU A 222 16.55 14.12 0.06
C LEU A 222 16.74 15.63 -0.12
N ASN A 223 17.94 16.07 -0.46
CA ASN A 223 18.31 17.49 -0.62
C ASN A 223 17.96 18.35 0.62
N LYS A 224 18.05 17.77 1.83
CA LYS A 224 17.84 18.41 3.15
C LYS A 224 19.19 18.87 3.73
N LYS A 225 19.90 19.71 2.97
CA LYS A 225 21.29 20.11 3.26
C LYS A 225 21.47 20.76 4.63
N GLU A 226 20.52 21.59 5.07
CA GLU A 226 20.62 22.28 6.36
C GLU A 226 20.73 21.31 7.56
N ILE A 227 19.92 20.25 7.55
CA ILE A 227 19.93 19.21 8.60
C ILE A 227 21.21 18.38 8.46
N ALA A 228 21.59 18.00 7.24
CA ALA A 228 22.80 17.24 6.95
C ALA A 228 24.05 17.97 7.46
N ASP A 229 24.17 19.27 7.19
CA ASP A 229 25.30 20.10 7.60
C ASP A 229 25.34 20.29 9.12
N LYS A 230 24.18 20.42 9.78
CA LYS A 230 24.12 20.46 11.25
C LYS A 230 24.64 19.16 11.85
N ILE A 231 24.18 18.00 11.36
CA ILE A 231 24.67 16.68 11.82
C ILE A 231 26.19 16.58 11.59
N PHE A 232 26.66 16.95 10.40
CA PHE A 232 28.08 16.93 10.07
C PHE A 232 28.93 17.79 11.02
N SER A 233 28.45 19.01 11.33
CA SER A 233 29.12 19.92 12.27
C SER A 233 29.17 19.36 13.70
N LEU A 234 28.08 18.73 14.16
CA LEU A 234 28.02 18.12 15.49
C LEU A 234 28.91 16.88 15.58
N CYS A 235 28.95 16.03 14.54
CA CYS A 235 29.88 14.91 14.46
C CYS A 235 31.35 15.37 14.56
N LYS A 236 31.71 16.46 13.86
CA LYS A 236 33.05 17.06 13.96
C LYS A 236 33.34 17.59 15.36
N LYS A 237 32.38 18.31 15.98
CA LYS A 237 32.52 18.84 17.34
C LYS A 237 32.68 17.73 18.38
N ALA A 238 31.99 16.61 18.20
CA ALA A 238 32.09 15.42 19.03
C ALA A 238 33.37 14.57 18.76
N GLY A 239 34.22 14.99 17.81
CA GLY A 239 35.46 14.26 17.48
C GLY A 239 35.24 12.94 16.75
N ILE A 240 34.06 12.72 16.14
CA ILE A 240 33.75 11.47 15.45
C ILE A 240 34.56 11.37 14.15
N LYS A 241 35.35 10.31 14.04
CA LYS A 241 36.09 9.98 12.80
C LYS A 241 35.22 9.14 11.88
N PHE A 242 34.94 9.65 10.68
CA PHE A 242 34.32 8.86 9.62
C PHE A 242 35.33 7.94 8.96
N TYR A 243 34.90 6.70 8.69
CA TYR A 243 35.66 5.69 7.98
C TYR A 243 34.96 5.33 6.69
N LEU A 244 35.71 4.90 5.68
CA LEU A 244 35.12 4.51 4.41
C LEU A 244 34.26 3.24 4.59
N ILE A 245 32.95 3.36 4.44
CA ILE A 245 32.01 2.24 4.58
C ILE A 245 31.10 2.11 3.35
N PRO A 246 30.57 0.91 3.05
CA PRO A 246 29.64 0.76 1.95
C PRO A 246 28.25 1.35 2.30
N LEU A 247 27.63 2.01 1.33
CA LEU A 247 26.27 2.57 1.46
C LEU A 247 25.25 1.47 1.79
N LYS A 248 25.28 0.37 1.04
CA LYS A 248 24.54 -0.86 1.36
C LYS A 248 25.47 -1.85 2.06
N ALA A 249 25.04 -2.40 3.18
CA ALA A 249 25.83 -3.37 3.94
C ALA A 249 26.06 -4.72 3.22
N SER A 250 25.48 -4.95 2.03
CA SER A 250 25.63 -6.18 1.24
C SER A 250 25.59 -5.89 -0.27
N GLY A 251 26.73 -6.01 -0.94
CA GLY A 251 26.86 -5.88 -2.40
C GLY A 251 28.28 -6.24 -2.88
N LYS A 252 28.39 -6.80 -4.09
CA LYS A 252 29.70 -7.03 -4.74
C LYS A 252 30.40 -5.68 -4.96
N LYS A 253 31.71 -5.62 -4.67
CA LYS A 253 32.58 -4.46 -4.92
C LYS A 253 32.70 -4.22 -6.42
N ASN A 254 31.75 -3.53 -7.04
CA ASN A 254 31.85 -3.13 -8.44
C ASN A 254 31.72 -1.61 -8.56
N LYS A 255 32.70 -1.01 -9.27
CA LYS A 255 32.90 0.40 -9.65
C LYS A 255 32.30 1.42 -8.69
N GLU A 256 33.11 1.74 -7.67
CA GLU A 256 32.76 2.59 -6.52
C GLU A 256 32.81 4.08 -6.89
N VAL A 257 31.67 4.77 -6.80
CA VAL A 257 31.68 6.24 -6.67
C VAL A 257 31.87 6.56 -5.20
N LEU A 258 32.84 7.41 -4.88
CA LEU A 258 33.16 7.80 -3.51
C LEU A 258 32.43 9.09 -3.15
N ASN A 259 31.68 9.09 -2.04
CA ASN A 259 31.26 10.34 -1.41
C ASN A 259 32.31 10.75 -0.38
N GLU A 260 33.03 11.85 -0.64
CA GLU A 260 34.14 12.30 0.20
C GLU A 260 33.67 12.86 1.55
N LYS A 261 32.54 13.58 1.57
CA LYS A 261 32.00 14.23 2.77
C LYS A 261 31.63 13.21 3.85
N TRP A 262 30.82 12.22 3.49
CA TRP A 262 30.32 11.20 4.40
C TRP A 262 31.15 9.91 4.36
N LYS A 263 32.21 9.85 3.55
CA LYS A 263 33.10 8.69 3.36
C LYS A 263 32.34 7.39 3.08
N LEU A 264 31.55 7.38 2.01
CA LEU A 264 30.76 6.22 1.60
C LEU A 264 31.20 5.65 0.24
N MET A 265 31.34 4.33 0.17
CA MET A 265 31.46 3.59 -1.09
C MET A 265 30.06 3.36 -1.65
N ILE A 266 29.75 4.03 -2.76
CA ILE A 266 28.48 3.88 -3.46
C ILE A 266 28.65 2.75 -4.47
N THR A 267 28.29 1.54 -4.05
CA THR A 267 27.96 0.46 -4.99
C THR A 267 26.59 0.77 -5.54
N GLU A 268 26.40 0.72 -6.87
CA GLU A 268 25.17 1.11 -7.58
C GLU A 268 23.90 0.92 -6.72
N MET A 269 23.55 1.95 -5.94
CA MET A 269 22.17 2.36 -5.93
C MET A 269 21.94 2.66 -7.40
N LYS A 270 21.08 1.88 -8.07
CA LYS A 270 20.34 2.49 -9.19
C LYS A 270 19.92 3.83 -8.62
N PRO A 271 20.46 4.93 -9.15
CA PRO A 271 20.21 6.22 -8.54
C PRO A 271 18.70 6.30 -8.43
N PHE A 272 18.18 6.89 -7.35
CA PHE A 272 16.90 7.57 -7.52
C PHE A 272 17.01 8.34 -8.84
N PRO A 273 15.98 8.33 -9.72
CA PRO A 273 15.99 9.29 -10.82
C PRO A 273 16.46 10.62 -10.21
N PRO A 274 17.55 11.20 -10.73
CA PRO A 274 18.22 12.31 -10.06
C PRO A 274 17.16 13.35 -9.74
N ALA A 275 17.34 14.15 -8.67
CA ALA A 275 16.57 15.38 -8.53
C ALA A 275 16.48 16.04 -9.92
N PRO A 276 15.28 16.31 -10.45
CA PRO A 276 15.04 16.44 -11.88
C PRO A 276 15.85 17.62 -12.43
N GLY A 277 16.99 17.30 -13.01
CA GLY A 277 18.00 18.30 -13.37
C GLY A 277 19.24 17.73 -14.06
N GLN A 278 19.59 16.45 -13.87
CA GLN A 278 20.66 15.82 -14.66
C GLN A 278 20.14 14.68 -15.54
N LYS A 279 20.35 14.89 -16.84
CA LYS A 279 19.82 14.13 -17.98
C LYS A 279 20.23 12.66 -17.95
N LYS A 280 19.34 11.77 -17.52
CA LYS A 280 19.13 10.46 -18.18
C LYS A 280 17.65 10.32 -18.51
N ASN A 281 17.36 10.53 -19.80
CA ASN A 281 16.06 10.72 -20.43
C ASN A 281 14.95 9.75 -19.95
N PRO A 282 13.99 10.21 -19.12
CA PRO A 282 12.63 9.65 -19.08
C PRO A 282 11.84 10.08 -20.33
N LYS A 283 12.48 10.83 -21.25
CA LYS A 283 11.96 11.05 -22.60
C LYS A 283 11.74 9.73 -23.33
N LEU A 284 12.27 8.57 -22.94
CA LEU A 284 12.06 7.32 -23.67
C LEU A 284 10.70 6.66 -23.41
N LEU A 285 10.13 6.71 -22.20
CA LEU A 285 8.76 6.21 -21.97
C LEU A 285 7.74 7.06 -22.74
N MET A 286 7.86 8.38 -22.61
CA MET A 286 6.98 9.34 -23.29
C MET A 286 7.32 9.54 -24.78
N LYS A 287 8.58 9.38 -25.23
CA LYS A 287 8.94 9.37 -26.67
C LYS A 287 8.65 8.03 -27.34
N SER A 288 8.73 6.91 -26.62
CA SER A 288 8.25 5.61 -27.11
C SER A 288 6.76 5.74 -27.37
N ILE A 289 5.99 6.29 -26.43
CA ILE A 289 4.57 6.64 -26.65
C ILE A 289 4.38 7.68 -27.78
N ARG A 290 5.28 8.68 -27.94
CA ARG A 290 5.24 9.59 -29.12
C ARG A 290 5.55 8.92 -30.46
N ARG A 291 6.22 7.76 -30.47
CA ARG A 291 6.64 7.03 -31.69
C ARG A 291 5.89 5.71 -31.89
N THR A 292 5.05 5.32 -30.95
CA THR A 292 4.24 4.11 -31.05
C THR A 292 2.76 4.40 -31.06
N ASN A 293 2.14 3.81 -32.07
CA ASN A 293 0.71 3.81 -32.33
C ASN A 293 -0.01 2.99 -31.24
N PHE A 294 -0.22 3.54 -30.03
CA PHE A 294 -0.98 2.89 -28.97
C PHE A 294 -2.16 3.74 -28.46
N TRP A 295 -3.26 3.02 -28.16
CA TRP A 295 -4.46 3.46 -27.43
C TRP A 295 -4.44 3.02 -25.97
N GLN A 296 -5.26 3.62 -25.10
CA GLN A 296 -5.78 2.97 -23.90
C GLN A 296 -7.30 2.70 -24.08
N THR A 297 -7.75 1.46 -23.93
CA THR A 297 -9.15 1.04 -24.15
C THR A 297 -9.69 0.19 -23.02
N GLY A 298 -10.01 0.78 -21.87
CA GLY A 298 -10.64 -0.04 -20.82
C GLY A 298 -10.46 0.41 -19.38
N SER A 299 -10.21 1.67 -19.12
CA SER A 299 -10.43 2.24 -17.80
C SER A 299 -10.67 3.73 -17.99
N LEU A 300 -11.75 4.26 -17.43
CA LEU A 300 -12.01 5.69 -17.29
C LEU A 300 -10.98 6.37 -16.35
N ARG A 301 -9.69 6.08 -16.52
CA ARG A 301 -8.60 6.62 -15.72
C ARG A 301 -7.82 7.67 -16.48
N GLN A 302 -8.04 8.91 -16.09
CA GLN A 302 -6.91 9.80 -15.81
C GLN A 302 -6.28 9.32 -14.49
N LEU A 303 -5.00 8.94 -14.52
CA LEU A 303 -4.22 8.78 -13.28
C LEU A 303 -4.11 10.17 -12.59
N LYS A 304 -4.00 10.13 -11.25
CA LYS A 304 -4.13 11.28 -10.35
C LYS A 304 -3.32 12.53 -10.76
N ASN A 305 -3.97 13.69 -10.67
CA ASN A 305 -3.39 14.95 -10.19
C ASN A 305 -4.47 15.94 -9.72
N ASN A 306 -4.20 16.59 -8.58
CA ASN A 306 -5.10 17.52 -7.87
C ASN A 306 -5.28 18.91 -8.53
N HIS A 307 -5.19 19.04 -9.87
CA HIS A 307 -5.33 20.35 -10.52
C HIS A 307 -5.97 20.37 -11.92
N CYS A 308 -6.67 19.30 -12.33
CA CYS A 308 -7.47 19.33 -13.55
C CYS A 308 -8.95 19.60 -13.23
N ARG A 309 -9.47 20.72 -13.74
CA ARG A 309 -10.81 21.26 -13.44
C ARG A 309 -12.00 20.48 -14.06
N ASN A 310 -11.75 19.43 -14.85
CA ASN A 310 -12.79 18.53 -15.36
C ASN A 310 -12.63 17.15 -14.71
N LYS A 311 -13.24 17.01 -13.52
CA LYS A 311 -13.23 15.80 -12.68
C LYS A 311 -14.19 14.74 -13.26
N LEU A 312 -13.67 13.70 -13.90
CA LEU A 312 -14.23 12.35 -13.75
C LEU A 312 -13.44 11.70 -12.60
N THR A 313 -14.06 11.63 -11.41
CA THR A 313 -13.43 11.10 -10.20
C THR A 313 -13.15 9.60 -10.34
N ASN A 314 -11.96 9.18 -9.93
CA ASN A 314 -11.45 7.82 -10.10
C ASN A 314 -11.93 6.91 -8.96
N ASP A 315 -13.17 6.42 -9.03
CA ASP A 315 -13.86 5.77 -7.89
C ASP A 315 -13.65 4.25 -7.81
N ARG A 316 -12.79 3.68 -8.69
CA ARG A 316 -12.46 2.24 -8.74
C ARG A 316 -10.98 1.98 -9.09
N TYR A 317 -10.40 0.90 -8.55
CA TYR A 317 -9.08 0.39 -8.98
C TYR A 317 -9.18 -0.47 -10.26
N SER A 318 -8.23 -0.29 -11.18
CA SER A 318 -8.05 -1.15 -12.37
C SER A 318 -6.67 -1.78 -12.30
N GLU A 319 -6.63 -3.10 -12.49
CA GLU A 319 -5.41 -3.92 -12.41
C GLU A 319 -4.72 -4.08 -13.78
N ASP A 320 -5.49 -3.94 -14.87
CA ASP A 320 -5.05 -4.17 -16.24
C ASP A 320 -4.93 -2.84 -17.02
N ILE A 321 -3.98 -2.80 -17.97
CA ILE A 321 -3.88 -1.74 -19.01
C ILE A 321 -4.35 -2.35 -20.33
N ASP A 322 -5.50 -1.91 -20.80
CA ASP A 322 -6.01 -2.28 -22.11
C ASP A 322 -5.59 -1.24 -23.14
N LEU A 323 -5.13 -1.71 -24.30
CA LEU A 323 -4.71 -0.93 -25.45
C LEU A 323 -5.40 -1.49 -26.69
N VAL A 324 -5.44 -0.70 -27.75
CA VAL A 324 -5.77 -1.09 -29.13
C VAL A 324 -4.58 -0.66 -29.98
N GLN A 325 -4.34 -1.35 -31.09
CA GLN A 325 -3.38 -0.96 -32.11
C GLN A 325 -4.03 0.01 -33.11
N ILE A 326 -3.45 1.18 -33.37
CA ILE A 326 -4.07 2.17 -34.30
C ILE A 326 -3.97 1.73 -35.77
N LYS A 327 -2.78 1.29 -36.18
CA LYS A 327 -2.49 0.98 -37.57
C LYS A 327 -2.44 -0.53 -37.75
N ALA A 328 -3.24 -1.05 -38.68
CA ALA A 328 -3.20 -2.45 -39.06
C ALA A 328 -1.78 -2.88 -39.46
N GLY A 329 -1.36 -4.05 -39.00
CA GLY A 329 -0.03 -4.58 -39.27
C GLY A 329 0.50 -5.44 -38.11
N SER A 330 1.74 -5.93 -38.25
CA SER A 330 2.34 -6.80 -37.23
C SER A 330 2.57 -6.07 -35.91
N ILE A 331 2.12 -6.68 -34.81
CA ILE A 331 2.24 -6.12 -33.46
C ILE A 331 3.67 -6.20 -32.88
N GLY A 332 4.60 -6.89 -33.55
CA GLY A 332 5.96 -7.13 -33.03
C GLY A 332 6.72 -5.85 -32.66
N LYS A 333 6.80 -4.87 -33.58
CA LYS A 333 7.44 -3.57 -33.33
C LYS A 333 6.78 -2.83 -32.15
N VAL A 334 5.48 -2.99 -32.02
CA VAL A 334 4.63 -2.32 -31.04
C VAL A 334 4.93 -2.91 -29.64
N ILE A 335 5.02 -4.24 -29.53
CA ILE A 335 5.48 -4.97 -28.33
C ILE A 335 6.92 -4.56 -27.94
N ASP A 336 7.83 -4.46 -28.89
CA ASP A 336 9.24 -4.15 -28.59
C ASP A 336 9.40 -2.75 -27.98
N HIS A 337 8.64 -1.78 -28.46
CA HIS A 337 8.62 -0.45 -27.87
C HIS A 337 7.96 -0.42 -26.48
N ILE A 338 6.94 -1.25 -26.19
CA ILE A 338 6.43 -1.40 -24.82
C ILE A 338 7.50 -2.01 -23.93
N ARG A 339 8.21 -3.05 -24.40
CA ARG A 339 9.29 -3.69 -23.62
C ARG A 339 10.40 -2.70 -23.30
N GLU A 340 10.81 -1.87 -24.25
CA GLU A 340 11.82 -0.84 -24.04
C GLU A 340 11.34 0.19 -23.01
N ALA A 341 10.12 0.69 -23.20
CA ALA A 341 9.46 1.64 -22.30
C ALA A 341 9.36 1.11 -20.86
N LEU A 342 8.95 -0.15 -20.70
CA LEU A 342 8.73 -0.81 -19.41
C LEU A 342 9.90 -1.69 -18.97
N SER A 343 11.09 -1.48 -19.54
CA SER A 343 12.29 -2.28 -19.24
C SER A 343 12.67 -2.26 -17.76
N PHE A 344 12.27 -1.21 -17.03
CA PHE A 344 12.46 -1.09 -15.58
C PHE A 344 11.65 -2.10 -14.76
N LEU A 345 10.54 -2.63 -15.30
CA LEU A 345 9.73 -3.69 -14.67
C LEU A 345 10.30 -5.11 -14.90
N GLY A 346 11.36 -5.23 -15.69
CA GLY A 346 11.96 -6.51 -16.06
C GLY A 346 11.38 -7.11 -17.34
N LYS A 347 11.60 -8.42 -17.54
CA LYS A 347 11.20 -9.12 -18.77
C LYS A 347 9.72 -9.48 -18.74
N ALA A 348 8.98 -9.07 -19.76
CA ALA A 348 7.58 -9.47 -19.96
C ALA A 348 7.48 -10.88 -20.56
N LYS A 349 6.54 -11.69 -20.06
CA LYS A 349 6.01 -12.83 -20.81
C LYS A 349 5.01 -12.32 -21.84
N VAL A 350 5.22 -12.65 -23.11
CA VAL A 350 4.37 -12.18 -24.21
C VAL A 350 3.62 -13.37 -24.82
N GLU A 351 2.31 -13.22 -24.94
CA GLU A 351 1.41 -14.18 -25.57
C GLU A 351 0.65 -13.41 -26.66
N ALA A 352 0.97 -13.65 -27.93
CA ALA A 352 0.32 -13.00 -29.06
C ALA A 352 -0.63 -13.99 -29.74
N GLY A 353 -1.93 -13.72 -29.67
CA GLY A 353 -2.96 -14.43 -30.44
C GLY A 353 -3.37 -13.63 -31.68
N GLU A 354 -4.34 -14.16 -32.42
CA GLU A 354 -4.83 -13.55 -33.67
C GLU A 354 -5.50 -12.18 -33.45
N THR A 355 -6.23 -12.02 -32.34
CA THR A 355 -6.99 -10.80 -32.03
C THR A 355 -6.37 -9.96 -30.92
N MET A 356 -5.65 -10.58 -29.99
CA MET A 356 -5.14 -9.95 -28.79
C MET A 356 -3.67 -10.31 -28.55
N ALA A 357 -2.85 -9.31 -28.25
CA ALA A 357 -1.51 -9.48 -27.71
C ALA A 357 -1.50 -9.16 -26.22
N THR A 358 -1.01 -10.07 -25.39
CA THR A 358 -0.95 -9.90 -23.93
C THR A 358 0.50 -9.90 -23.46
N MET A 359 0.88 -8.87 -22.72
CA MET A 359 2.16 -8.79 -22.00
C MET A 359 1.92 -8.88 -20.50
N LYS A 360 2.58 -9.83 -19.85
CA LYS A 360 2.50 -10.05 -18.40
C LYS A 360 3.86 -9.73 -17.80
N PHE A 361 3.93 -8.67 -17.02
CA PHE A 361 5.10 -8.35 -16.20
C PHE A 361 4.88 -8.91 -14.79
N ARG A 362 5.91 -9.52 -14.23
CA ARG A 362 5.98 -9.81 -12.79
C ARG A 362 7.12 -8.99 -12.23
N PHE A 363 6.82 -8.24 -11.20
CA PHE A 363 7.79 -7.42 -10.51
C PHE A 363 7.47 -7.43 -9.03
N ASP A 364 8.50 -7.26 -8.23
CA ASP A 364 8.37 -7.22 -6.79
C ASP A 364 7.83 -5.85 -6.37
N SER A 365 6.90 -5.82 -5.42
CA SER A 365 6.51 -4.56 -4.80
C SER A 365 7.75 -3.86 -4.25
N GLU A 366 7.87 -2.57 -4.51
CA GLU A 366 9.00 -1.78 -4.01
C GLU A 366 9.04 -1.73 -2.46
N PHE A 367 7.93 -2.08 -1.81
CA PHE A 367 7.72 -1.98 -0.38
C PHE A 367 7.36 -3.35 0.23
N PRO A 368 8.02 -3.75 1.34
CA PRO A 368 7.65 -4.96 2.06
C PRO A 368 6.24 -4.98 2.67
N PRO A 369 5.62 -6.17 2.81
CA PRO A 369 6.13 -7.47 2.37
C PRO A 369 6.33 -7.47 0.87
N ILE A 370 7.46 -8.00 0.40
CA ILE A 370 7.76 -8.03 -1.03
C ILE A 370 6.77 -9.02 -1.61
N VAL A 371 5.71 -8.48 -2.20
CA VAL A 371 4.69 -9.25 -2.89
C VAL A 371 4.99 -9.19 -4.36
N SER A 372 4.95 -10.35 -5.02
CA SER A 372 5.08 -10.39 -6.47
C SER A 372 3.82 -9.78 -7.07
N LEU A 373 3.93 -8.57 -7.60
CA LEU A 373 2.88 -7.87 -8.30
C LEU A 373 2.90 -8.26 -9.77
N ARG A 374 1.74 -8.13 -10.39
CA ARG A 374 1.56 -8.40 -11.82
C ARG A 374 0.98 -7.16 -12.48
N LEU A 375 1.59 -6.76 -13.59
CA LEU A 375 0.99 -5.83 -14.54
C LEU A 375 0.66 -6.62 -15.80
N LYS A 376 -0.60 -6.54 -16.21
CA LYS A 376 -1.08 -7.09 -17.48
C LYS A 376 -1.33 -5.94 -18.44
N ILE A 377 -0.77 -6.04 -19.64
CA ILE A 377 -1.06 -5.14 -20.75
C ILE A 377 -1.69 -5.98 -21.84
N GLU A 378 -2.91 -5.66 -22.21
CA GLU A 378 -3.62 -6.30 -23.32
C GLU A 378 -3.69 -5.32 -24.48
N THR A 379 -3.39 -5.75 -25.69
CA THR A 379 -3.48 -4.92 -26.89
C THR A 379 -4.36 -5.62 -27.91
N ASN A 380 -5.48 -5.00 -28.28
CA ASN A 380 -6.34 -5.47 -29.35
C ASN A 380 -5.69 -5.13 -30.71
N CYS A 381 -5.49 -6.17 -31.51
CA CYS A 381 -4.79 -6.14 -32.78
C CYS A 381 -5.74 -6.27 -33.98
N ARG A 382 -7.05 -6.13 -33.80
CA ARG A 382 -8.06 -6.26 -34.87
C ARG A 382 -8.91 -5.00 -35.04
N GLU A 383 -9.33 -4.37 -33.94
CA GLU A 383 -10.24 -3.21 -33.91
C GLU A 383 -9.51 -1.89 -34.22
N HIS A 384 -8.90 -1.76 -35.41
CA HIS A 384 -8.06 -0.61 -35.79
C HIS A 384 -8.82 0.68 -36.19
N PHE A 385 -10.09 0.82 -35.80
CA PHE A 385 -10.96 1.90 -36.27
C PHE A 385 -11.58 2.71 -35.12
N THR A 386 -12.19 3.84 -35.47
CA THR A 386 -12.98 4.69 -34.57
C THR A 386 -14.25 5.15 -35.27
N VAL A 387 -15.33 5.31 -34.51
CA VAL A 387 -16.64 5.77 -34.96
C VAL A 387 -16.78 7.29 -34.87
N LEU A 388 -16.32 7.91 -33.78
CA LEU A 388 -16.48 9.35 -33.51
C LEU A 388 -15.19 10.15 -33.65
N GLY A 389 -14.08 9.48 -33.98
CA GLY A 389 -12.77 10.07 -34.14
C GLY A 389 -11.97 10.11 -32.84
N TRP A 390 -10.68 10.40 -33.01
CA TRP A 390 -9.70 10.43 -31.94
C TRP A 390 -9.68 11.78 -31.21
N GLU A 391 -9.56 11.73 -29.89
CA GLU A 391 -9.33 12.90 -29.04
C GLU A 391 -7.93 12.83 -28.40
N LYS A 392 -7.29 13.99 -28.26
CA LYS A 392 -6.04 14.14 -27.51
C LYS A 392 -6.35 14.70 -26.13
N LYS A 393 -6.19 13.90 -25.10
CA LYS A 393 -6.42 14.32 -23.72
C LYS A 393 -5.08 14.64 -23.03
N PRO A 394 -4.87 15.86 -22.52
CA PRO A 394 -3.69 16.16 -21.73
C PRO A 394 -3.72 15.32 -20.45
N PHE A 395 -2.58 14.73 -20.16
CA PHE A 395 -2.37 13.84 -19.05
C PHE A 395 -1.08 14.23 -18.35
N GLU A 396 -1.19 14.51 -17.06
CA GLU A 396 -0.09 14.98 -16.23
C GLU A 396 -0.03 14.15 -14.95
N VAL A 397 1.17 13.73 -14.59
CA VAL A 397 1.46 13.10 -13.30
C VAL A 397 2.40 14.02 -12.54
N LYS A 398 2.03 14.35 -11.30
CA LYS A 398 2.83 15.08 -10.33
C LYS A 398 2.89 14.26 -9.05
N SER A 399 4.04 13.67 -8.81
CA SER A 399 4.35 13.02 -7.55
C SER A 399 5.64 13.60 -6.99
N SER A 400 5.95 13.25 -5.75
CA SER A 400 7.22 13.60 -5.11
C SER A 400 8.46 13.09 -5.86
N TRP A 401 8.29 12.16 -6.79
CA TRP A 401 9.38 11.46 -7.49
C TRP A 401 9.26 11.42 -9.02
N PHE A 402 8.14 11.87 -9.60
CA PHE A 402 7.96 11.96 -11.05
C PHE A 402 7.03 13.11 -11.44
N ASN A 403 7.52 13.97 -12.33
CA ASN A 403 6.72 14.95 -13.02
C ASN A 403 6.79 14.65 -14.52
N GLY A 404 5.64 14.46 -15.15
CA GLY A 404 5.58 14.18 -16.57
C GLY A 404 4.22 14.52 -17.15
N GLU A 405 4.23 15.03 -18.36
CA GLU A 405 3.03 15.34 -19.12
C GLU A 405 3.09 14.71 -20.52
N CYS A 406 1.94 14.28 -21.02
CA CYS A 406 1.76 13.91 -22.41
C CYS A 406 0.31 14.11 -22.83
N ASN A 407 0.07 14.06 -24.14
CA ASN A 407 -1.27 13.95 -24.67
C ASN A 407 -1.54 12.47 -24.94
N LEU A 408 -2.51 11.90 -24.24
CA LEU A 408 -3.02 10.56 -24.53
C LEU A 408 -3.96 10.64 -25.71
N ILE A 409 -3.80 9.74 -26.67
CA ILE A 409 -4.77 9.57 -27.74
C ILE A 409 -5.83 8.59 -27.22
N THR A 410 -7.08 9.02 -27.18
CA THR A 410 -8.21 8.26 -26.66
C THR A 410 -9.42 8.40 -27.58
N TYR A 411 -10.38 7.50 -27.45
CA TYR A 411 -11.71 7.65 -28.02
C TYR A 411 -12.50 8.71 -27.25
N LYS A 412 -13.53 9.27 -27.90
CA LYS A 412 -14.55 10.07 -27.21
C LYS A 412 -15.30 9.21 -26.18
N LEU A 413 -15.85 9.87 -25.18
CA LEU A 413 -16.46 9.20 -24.03
C LEU A 413 -17.63 8.29 -24.44
N GLU A 414 -18.50 8.75 -25.35
CA GLU A 414 -19.63 7.98 -25.88
C GLU A 414 -19.17 6.69 -26.56
N GLU A 415 -18.04 6.73 -27.26
CA GLU A 415 -17.49 5.57 -27.97
C GLU A 415 -16.87 4.56 -26.99
N LEU A 416 -16.12 5.03 -25.98
CA LEU A 416 -15.65 4.18 -24.88
C LEU A 416 -16.82 3.47 -24.19
N LEU A 417 -17.89 4.21 -23.89
CA LEU A 417 -19.07 3.66 -23.24
C LEU A 417 -19.86 2.72 -24.17
N GLY A 418 -19.86 2.93 -25.48
CA GLY A 418 -20.40 1.98 -26.45
C GLY A 418 -19.72 0.61 -26.36
N THR A 419 -18.39 0.59 -26.22
CA THR A 419 -17.66 -0.68 -25.99
C THR A 419 -17.97 -1.32 -24.63
N LYS A 420 -18.30 -0.50 -23.62
CA LYS A 420 -18.76 -0.97 -22.30
C LYS A 420 -20.16 -1.54 -22.33
N LEU A 421 -21.07 -0.98 -23.12
CA LEU A 421 -22.39 -1.54 -23.36
C LEU A 421 -22.30 -2.91 -24.07
N ARG A 422 -21.38 -3.03 -25.04
CA ARG A 422 -21.04 -4.32 -25.67
C ARG A 422 -20.53 -5.33 -24.65
N ALA A 423 -19.56 -4.92 -23.84
CA ALA A 423 -18.99 -5.77 -22.80
C ALA A 423 -20.01 -6.18 -21.73
N LEU A 424 -20.89 -5.25 -21.34
CA LEU A 424 -22.00 -5.50 -20.44
C LEU A 424 -22.89 -6.59 -21.01
N TYR A 425 -23.23 -6.58 -22.30
CA TYR A 425 -24.04 -7.63 -22.92
C TYR A 425 -23.32 -8.99 -22.93
N GLN A 426 -22.08 -9.01 -23.45
CA GLN A 426 -21.33 -10.23 -23.75
C GLN A 426 -20.76 -10.94 -22.51
N ARG A 427 -20.54 -10.23 -21.41
CA ARG A 427 -19.88 -10.76 -20.20
C ARG A 427 -20.79 -10.63 -18.98
N ARG A 428 -20.47 -11.40 -17.94
CA ARG A 428 -21.09 -11.31 -16.62
C ARG A 428 -20.14 -10.63 -15.64
N LYS A 429 -19.97 -9.30 -15.76
CA LYS A 429 -19.11 -8.51 -14.86
C LYS A 429 -19.82 -7.22 -14.43
N GLY A 430 -20.18 -7.13 -13.15
CA GLY A 430 -20.93 -6.00 -12.58
C GLY A 430 -20.26 -4.64 -12.77
N ARG A 431 -18.92 -4.60 -12.86
CA ARG A 431 -18.19 -3.35 -13.10
C ARG A 431 -18.53 -2.65 -14.42
N ASP A 432 -18.95 -3.37 -15.45
CA ASP A 432 -19.34 -2.74 -16.72
C ASP A 432 -20.68 -2.00 -16.57
N LEU A 433 -21.59 -2.48 -15.72
CA LEU A 433 -22.83 -1.76 -15.34
C LEU A 433 -22.51 -0.51 -14.53
N TYR A 434 -21.60 -0.63 -13.55
CA TYR A 434 -21.14 0.51 -12.74
C TYR A 434 -20.52 1.61 -13.62
N ASP A 435 -19.60 1.25 -14.51
CA ASP A 435 -18.91 2.21 -15.38
C ASP A 435 -19.93 2.99 -16.26
N LEU A 436 -20.98 2.32 -16.76
CA LEU A 436 -22.06 2.95 -17.53
C LEU A 436 -22.94 3.86 -16.66
N TRP A 437 -23.43 3.37 -15.53
CA TRP A 437 -24.26 4.15 -14.60
C TRP A 437 -23.55 5.41 -14.12
N LYS A 438 -22.28 5.29 -13.71
CA LYS A 438 -21.50 6.43 -13.22
C LYS A 438 -21.34 7.49 -14.32
N ALA A 439 -21.05 7.07 -15.55
CA ALA A 439 -20.90 8.02 -16.65
C ALA A 439 -22.22 8.70 -17.01
N LEU A 440 -23.33 7.96 -17.08
CA LEU A 440 -24.67 8.49 -17.35
C LEU A 440 -25.17 9.47 -16.28
N THR A 441 -24.75 9.29 -15.02
CA THR A 441 -25.19 10.15 -13.90
C THR A 441 -24.31 11.38 -13.69
N THR A 442 -23.05 11.35 -14.12
CA THR A 442 -22.07 12.41 -13.83
C THR A 442 -21.63 13.24 -15.03
N SER A 443 -21.88 12.76 -16.24
CA SER A 443 -21.43 13.39 -17.48
C SER A 443 -22.61 13.74 -18.39
N ASN A 444 -22.48 14.84 -19.13
CA ASN A 444 -23.43 15.18 -20.18
C ASN A 444 -23.12 14.34 -21.42
N LEU A 445 -23.85 13.25 -21.62
CA LEU A 445 -23.65 12.28 -22.69
C LEU A 445 -24.79 12.34 -23.70
N ASN A 446 -24.49 12.01 -24.96
CA ASN A 446 -25.51 11.75 -25.98
C ASN A 446 -25.78 10.23 -26.07
N PRO A 447 -26.93 9.73 -25.58
CA PRO A 447 -27.27 8.31 -25.62
C PRO A 447 -27.30 7.72 -27.04
N ASP A 448 -27.75 8.50 -28.02
CA ASP A 448 -27.91 8.02 -29.40
C ASP A 448 -26.53 7.81 -30.07
N LEU A 449 -25.55 8.67 -29.77
CA LEU A 449 -24.17 8.48 -30.22
C LEU A 449 -23.51 7.26 -29.56
N LEU A 450 -23.77 7.03 -28.27
CA LEU A 450 -23.28 5.85 -27.54
C LEU A 450 -23.86 4.56 -28.15
N ILE A 451 -25.18 4.51 -28.39
CA ILE A 451 -25.86 3.38 -29.01
C ILE A 451 -25.35 3.15 -30.43
N LYS A 452 -25.13 4.22 -31.21
CA LYS A 452 -24.50 4.12 -32.53
C LYS A 452 -23.12 3.44 -32.44
N CYS A 453 -22.26 3.88 -31.52
CA CYS A 453 -20.94 3.25 -31.33
C CYS A 453 -21.08 1.78 -30.93
N TYR A 454 -21.97 1.45 -29.99
CA TYR A 454 -22.27 0.07 -29.63
C TYR A 454 -22.65 -0.79 -30.85
N LYS A 455 -23.56 -0.30 -31.71
CA LYS A 455 -24.02 -1.03 -32.92
C LYS A 455 -22.86 -1.30 -33.89
N GLU A 456 -22.01 -0.30 -34.16
CA GLU A 456 -20.82 -0.45 -35.02
C GLU A 456 -19.81 -1.46 -34.47
N TYR A 457 -19.50 -1.40 -33.18
CA TYR A 457 -18.58 -2.36 -32.54
C TYR A 457 -19.15 -3.78 -32.44
N MET A 458 -20.47 -3.92 -32.29
CA MET A 458 -21.13 -5.23 -32.34
C MET A 458 -21.09 -5.82 -33.74
N ASN A 459 -21.37 -5.01 -34.77
CA ASN A 459 -21.31 -5.41 -36.17
C ASN A 459 -19.90 -5.86 -36.59
N PHE A 460 -18.87 -5.20 -36.06
CA PHE A 460 -17.48 -5.57 -36.34
C PHE A 460 -17.04 -6.87 -35.64
N SER A 461 -17.51 -7.12 -34.41
CA SER A 461 -17.00 -8.22 -33.57
C SER A 461 -17.80 -9.52 -33.65
N LEU A 462 -19.03 -9.49 -34.15
CA LEU A 462 -19.89 -10.66 -34.20
C LEU A 462 -19.98 -11.25 -35.62
N GLU A 463 -19.95 -12.57 -35.69
CA GLU A 463 -20.46 -13.33 -36.85
C GLU A 463 -22.00 -13.46 -36.79
N LYS A 464 -22.64 -12.92 -35.74
CA LYS A 464 -24.07 -12.99 -35.42
C LYS A 464 -24.73 -11.60 -35.49
N PRO A 465 -26.05 -11.51 -35.77
CA PRO A 465 -26.76 -10.24 -35.77
C PRO A 465 -26.71 -9.55 -34.40
N ILE A 466 -26.81 -8.21 -34.43
CA ILE A 466 -26.90 -7.38 -33.23
C ILE A 466 -28.13 -7.82 -32.43
N PRO A 467 -28.03 -8.04 -31.10
CA PRO A 467 -29.14 -8.49 -30.30
C PRO A 467 -30.25 -7.44 -30.30
N SER A 468 -31.48 -7.93 -30.43
CA SER A 468 -32.68 -7.13 -30.28
C SER A 468 -32.81 -6.58 -28.86
N LYS A 469 -33.57 -5.50 -28.69
CA LYS A 469 -33.92 -4.94 -27.38
C LYS A 469 -34.45 -6.02 -26.42
N LYS A 470 -35.31 -6.92 -26.91
CA LYS A 470 -35.87 -8.02 -26.11
C LYS A 470 -34.79 -8.99 -25.62
N GLU A 471 -33.86 -9.37 -26.48
CA GLU A 471 -32.75 -10.26 -26.10
C GLU A 471 -31.81 -9.58 -25.10
N PHE A 472 -31.55 -8.28 -25.25
CA PHE A 472 -30.75 -7.52 -24.29
C PHE A 472 -31.46 -7.44 -22.93
N LEU A 473 -32.76 -7.17 -22.89
CA LEU A 473 -33.52 -7.14 -21.64
C LEU A 473 -33.50 -8.50 -20.93
N MET A 474 -33.70 -9.60 -21.66
CA MET A 474 -33.59 -10.95 -21.09
C MET A 474 -32.19 -11.22 -20.50
N ASN A 475 -31.15 -10.74 -21.17
CA ASN A 475 -29.77 -10.85 -20.70
C ASN A 475 -29.51 -10.02 -19.43
N ILE A 476 -30.16 -8.86 -19.27
CA ILE A 476 -30.09 -8.04 -18.06
C ILE A 476 -30.87 -8.67 -16.91
N GLU A 477 -32.07 -9.19 -17.14
CA GLU A 477 -32.85 -9.89 -16.11
C GLU A 477 -32.08 -11.09 -15.54
N ALA A 478 -31.40 -11.85 -16.39
CA ALA A 478 -30.53 -12.94 -15.94
C ALA A 478 -29.37 -12.45 -15.04
N LYS A 479 -28.89 -11.21 -15.23
CA LYS A 479 -27.80 -10.61 -14.44
C LYS A 479 -28.26 -9.99 -13.13
N LYS A 480 -29.53 -9.55 -13.04
CA LYS A 480 -30.11 -9.01 -11.80
C LYS A 480 -30.15 -10.03 -10.67
N ILE A 481 -30.29 -11.32 -11.01
CA ILE A 481 -30.35 -12.43 -10.04
C ILE A 481 -29.00 -13.15 -9.86
N ASP A 482 -27.97 -12.76 -10.62
CA ASP A 482 -26.66 -13.41 -10.60
C ASP A 482 -25.80 -12.83 -9.47
N THR A 483 -25.55 -13.64 -8.43
CA THR A 483 -24.81 -13.23 -7.24
C THR A 483 -23.36 -12.84 -7.54
N ASP A 484 -22.73 -13.50 -8.51
CA ASP A 484 -21.35 -13.19 -8.90
C ASP A 484 -21.29 -11.86 -9.65
N PHE A 485 -22.30 -11.58 -10.49
CA PHE A 485 -22.43 -10.30 -11.16
C PHE A 485 -22.61 -9.14 -10.16
N LEU A 486 -23.52 -9.29 -9.20
CA LEU A 486 -23.77 -8.27 -8.17
C LEU A 486 -22.55 -8.08 -7.25
N GLY A 487 -21.84 -9.16 -6.92
CA GLY A 487 -20.65 -9.14 -6.06
C GLY A 487 -19.37 -8.58 -6.71
N ASP A 488 -19.28 -8.52 -8.05
CA ASP A 488 -18.06 -8.09 -8.78
C ASP A 488 -17.55 -6.70 -8.38
N THR A 489 -18.43 -5.80 -7.95
CA THR A 489 -18.07 -4.41 -7.61
C THR A 489 -17.64 -4.20 -6.15
N THR A 490 -17.99 -5.12 -5.23
CA THR A 490 -17.85 -4.91 -3.78
C THR A 490 -16.43 -4.64 -3.31
N ALA A 491 -15.44 -5.32 -3.89
CA ALA A 491 -14.01 -5.13 -3.55
C ALA A 491 -13.31 -4.06 -4.40
N LEU A 492 -13.98 -3.55 -5.44
CA LEU A 492 -13.38 -2.65 -6.42
C LEU A 492 -13.73 -1.18 -6.16
N LEU A 493 -14.92 -0.92 -5.63
CA LEU A 493 -15.41 0.43 -5.32
C LEU A 493 -14.79 0.96 -4.02
N ARG A 494 -14.67 2.28 -3.91
CA ARG A 494 -14.22 2.91 -2.67
C ARG A 494 -15.28 2.76 -1.57
N PRO A 495 -14.89 2.69 -0.28
CA PRO A 495 -15.84 2.54 0.83
C PRO A 495 -16.88 3.67 0.95
N ASP A 496 -16.59 4.85 0.42
CA ASP A 496 -17.44 6.04 0.42
C ASP A 496 -18.35 6.17 -0.81
N GLU A 497 -18.18 5.33 -1.83
CA GLU A 497 -18.98 5.36 -3.05
C GLU A 497 -20.34 4.69 -2.80
N LYS A 498 -21.42 5.46 -2.93
CA LYS A 498 -22.80 4.94 -2.87
C LYS A 498 -23.20 4.39 -4.23
N TYR A 499 -23.26 3.07 -4.35
CA TYR A 499 -23.69 2.37 -5.56
C TYR A 499 -24.80 1.37 -5.24
N ASN A 500 -25.94 1.52 -5.92
CA ASN A 500 -27.06 0.61 -5.87
C ASN A 500 -27.27 0.00 -7.25
N HIS A 501 -27.20 -1.33 -7.36
CA HIS A 501 -27.37 -2.05 -8.61
C HIS A 501 -28.76 -1.87 -9.22
N GLU A 502 -29.81 -1.75 -8.41
CA GLU A 502 -31.18 -1.57 -8.91
C GLU A 502 -31.33 -0.23 -9.63
N ASP A 503 -30.82 0.84 -9.03
CA ASP A 503 -30.78 2.17 -9.64
C ASP A 503 -29.92 2.19 -10.89
N ALA A 504 -28.79 1.46 -10.88
CA ALA A 504 -27.89 1.35 -12.01
C ALA A 504 -28.54 0.64 -13.20
N PHE A 505 -29.20 -0.49 -12.96
CA PHE A 505 -29.96 -1.19 -13.99
C PHE A 505 -31.07 -0.31 -14.55
N LYS A 506 -31.83 0.37 -13.68
CA LYS A 506 -32.92 1.26 -14.11
C LYS A 506 -32.42 2.35 -15.04
N ILE A 507 -31.37 3.08 -14.66
CA ILE A 507 -30.82 4.17 -15.46
C ILE A 507 -30.29 3.67 -16.82
N VAL A 508 -29.58 2.54 -16.84
CA VAL A 508 -29.05 1.96 -18.08
C VAL A 508 -30.18 1.47 -19.00
N ILE A 509 -31.23 0.86 -18.44
CA ILE A 509 -32.39 0.42 -19.20
C ILE A 509 -33.11 1.64 -19.81
N ASP A 510 -33.52 2.59 -18.97
CA ASP A 510 -34.32 3.74 -19.37
C ASP A 510 -33.58 4.65 -20.36
N THR A 511 -32.27 4.82 -20.18
CA THR A 511 -31.47 5.76 -20.98
C THR A 511 -30.93 5.14 -22.25
N LEU A 512 -30.58 3.85 -22.24
CA LEU A 512 -29.91 3.20 -23.37
C LEU A 512 -30.76 2.09 -23.99
N ILE A 513 -31.14 1.06 -23.22
CA ILE A 513 -31.74 -0.16 -23.78
C ILE A 513 -33.14 0.12 -24.34
N GLU A 514 -33.92 1.00 -23.71
CA GLU A 514 -35.25 1.37 -24.20
C GLU A 514 -35.22 2.07 -25.57
N ARG A 515 -34.08 2.68 -25.92
CA ARG A 515 -33.84 3.42 -27.17
C ARG A 515 -33.17 2.59 -28.28
N MET A 516 -32.80 1.34 -28.00
CA MET A 516 -32.10 0.46 -28.95
C MET A 516 -33.04 -0.08 -30.03
#